data_AF-A0A3A5QZK6-F1
#
_entry.id   AF-A0A3A5QZK6-F1
#
_cell.length_a   1.000
_cell.length_b   1.000
_cell.length_c   1.000
_cell.angle_alpha   90.00
_cell.angle_beta   90.00
_cell.angle_gamma   90.00
#
_symmetry.space_group_name_H-M   'P 1'
#
loop_
_entity.id
_entity.type
_entity.pdbx_description
1 polymer ?
#
loop_
_entity_poly.entity_id
_entity_poly.type
_entity_poly.pdbx_seq_one_letter_code
_entity_poly.pdbx_strand_id
1 'polypeptide(L)' 'MKEEDKSKLVEVFTGSPWEAELVKSLLGNSDIEAVTKDGMVVNVVLPATAVDVSVLVNEKDYEAAMEVVREYEKRENGD' A
#
# COMPACT_ATOMS: atom_id res chain seq x y z
N MET A 1 -29.11 9.80 4.06
CA MET A 1 -28.09 8.75 3.90
C MET A 1 -26.78 9.48 3.73
N LYS A 2 -25.84 9.34 4.67
CA LYS A 2 -24.45 9.70 4.39
C LYS A 2 -24.00 8.67 3.38
N GLU A 3 -23.79 9.08 2.13
CA GLU A 3 -22.93 8.33 1.24
C GLU A 3 -21.58 8.34 1.93
N GLU A 4 -21.30 7.30 2.72
CA GLU A 4 -19.95 6.98 3.13
C GLU A 4 -19.23 6.74 1.81
N ASP A 5 -18.47 7.74 1.36
CA ASP A 5 -17.69 7.72 0.14
C ASP A 5 -16.73 6.53 0.17
N LYS A 6 -17.22 5.34 -0.23
CA LYS A 6 -16.42 4.13 -0.41
C LYS A 6 -15.30 4.30 -1.45
N SER A 7 -15.21 5.47 -2.09
CA SER A 7 -14.17 5.86 -3.02
C SER A 7 -12.98 6.58 -2.36
N LYS A 8 -13.03 6.90 -1.05
CA LYS A 8 -11.88 7.52 -0.38
C LYS A 8 -10.82 6.47 -0.10
N LEU A 9 -9.82 6.46 -0.98
CA LEU A 9 -8.61 5.70 -0.83
C LEU A 9 -7.56 6.57 -0.11
N VAL A 10 -6.95 6.01 0.92
CA VAL A 10 -5.92 6.66 1.74
C VAL A 10 -4.61 5.90 1.54
N GLU A 11 -3.54 6.65 1.24
CA GLU A 11 -2.19 6.11 1.16
C GLU A 11 -1.72 5.68 2.56
N VAL A 12 -1.35 4.40 2.69
CA VAL A 12 -0.88 3.81 3.96
C VAL A 12 0.58 3.39 3.89
N PHE A 13 1.12 3.17 2.69
CA PHE A 13 2.50 2.75 2.50
C PHE A 13 3.02 3.23 1.14
N THR A 14 4.28 3.64 1.06
CA THR A 14 4.96 3.98 -0.18
C THR A 14 6.39 3.44 -0.12
N GLY A 15 6.79 2.69 -1.13
CA GLY A 15 8.13 2.10 -1.17
C GLY A 15 8.44 1.46 -2.51
N SER A 16 9.36 0.51 -2.51
CA SER A 16 9.73 -0.24 -3.72
C SER A 16 8.54 -1.10 -4.19
N PRO A 17 8.47 -1.46 -5.49
CA PRO A 17 7.39 -2.30 -6.01
C PRO A 17 7.26 -3.62 -5.26
N TRP A 18 8.41 -4.18 -4.84
CA TRP A 18 8.48 -5.39 -4.04
C TRP A 18 7.85 -5.22 -2.64
N GLU A 19 8.20 -4.14 -1.94
CA GLU A 19 7.68 -3.86 -0.60
C GLU A 19 6.17 -3.58 -0.66
N ALA A 20 5.74 -2.80 -1.64
CA ALA A 20 4.32 -2.49 -1.86
C ALA A 20 3.50 -3.74 -2.15
N GLU A 21 4.01 -4.67 -2.96
CA GLU A 21 3.34 -5.94 -3.24
C GLU A 21 3.27 -6.84 -1.99
N LEU A 22 4.31 -6.84 -1.16
CA LEU A 22 4.33 -7.59 0.10
C LEU A 22 3.32 -7.02 1.10
N VAL A 23 3.30 -5.70 1.31
CA VAL A 23 2.32 -5.00 2.16
C VAL A 23 0.90 -5.23 1.64
N LYS A 24 0.67 -5.11 0.33
CA LYS A 24 -0.62 -5.42 -0.30
C LYS A 24 -1.07 -6.85 -0.02
N SER A 25 -0.16 -7.83 -0.08
CA SER A 25 -0.49 -9.22 0.25
C SER A 25 -0.85 -9.40 1.73
N LEU A 26 -0.17 -8.70 2.65
CA LEU A 26 -0.50 -8.74 4.08
C LEU A 26 -1.88 -8.12 4.37
N LEU A 27 -2.20 -7.03 3.69
CA LEU A 27 -3.52 -6.38 3.76
C LEU A 27 -4.61 -7.32 3.20
N GLY A 28 -4.37 -7.94 2.06
CA GLY A 28 -5.29 -8.92 1.47
C GLY A 28 -5.53 -10.15 2.36
N ASN A 29 -4.50 -10.60 3.09
CA ASN A 29 -4.65 -11.68 4.08
C ASN A 29 -5.51 -11.28 5.28
N SER A 30 -5.70 -9.99 5.52
CA SER A 30 -6.53 -9.43 6.59
C SER A 30 -7.92 -9.03 6.09
N ASP A 31 -8.32 -9.50 4.89
CA ASP A 31 -9.57 -9.10 4.20
C ASP A 31 -9.67 -7.58 3.92
N ILE A 32 -8.52 -6.90 3.81
CA ILE A 32 -8.44 -5.46 3.51
C ILE A 32 -8.17 -5.26 2.01
N GLU A 33 -9.06 -4.53 1.33
CA GLU A 33 -8.86 -4.15 -0.07
C GLU A 33 -7.80 -3.06 -0.19
N ALA A 34 -6.66 -3.44 -0.76
CA ALA A 34 -5.54 -2.55 -1.04
C ALA A 34 -5.29 -2.42 -2.55
N VAL A 35 -5.12 -1.19 -3.02
CA VAL A 35 -4.78 -0.88 -4.41
C VAL A 35 -3.36 -0.29 -4.46
N THR A 36 -2.55 -0.83 -5.36
CA THR A 36 -1.22 -0.27 -5.66
C THR A 36 -1.36 0.76 -6.77
N LYS A 37 -0.79 1.94 -6.57
CA LYS A 37 -0.65 2.97 -7.58
C LYS A 37 0.77 2.92 -8.08
N ASP A 38 0.95 2.14 -9.14
CA ASP A 38 2.23 1.97 -9.80
C ASP A 38 2.55 3.25 -10.60
N GLY A 39 3.72 3.85 -10.36
CA GLY A 39 4.29 4.88 -11.22
C GLY A 39 4.79 4.34 -12.57
N MET A 40 4.22 3.23 -13.06
CA MET A 40 4.68 2.53 -14.25
C MET A 40 4.37 3.34 -15.52
N VAL A 41 5.36 4.13 -15.95
CA VAL A 41 5.48 4.56 -17.33
C VAL A 41 5.92 3.35 -18.17
N VAL A 42 4.96 2.70 -18.82
CA VAL A 42 5.13 1.42 -19.56
C VAL A 42 6.02 1.54 -20.83
N ASN A 43 6.88 2.54 -20.95
CA ASN A 43 7.63 2.78 -22.20
C ASN A 43 9.08 3.27 -22.03
N VAL A 44 9.64 3.24 -20.82
CA VAL A 44 11.06 3.60 -20.59
C VAL A 44 11.71 2.53 -19.73
N VAL A 45 12.81 1.95 -20.20
CA VAL A 45 13.75 1.19 -19.36
C VAL A 45 14.30 2.16 -18.32
N LEU A 46 13.60 2.29 -17.20
CA LEU A 46 14.09 2.98 -16.02
C LEU A 46 15.03 2.01 -15.28
N PRO A 47 16.16 2.50 -14.72
CA PRO A 47 16.92 1.71 -13.77
C PRO A 47 15.99 1.27 -12.63
N ALA A 48 16.12 0.03 -12.16
CA ALA A 48 15.23 -0.62 -11.18
C ALA A 48 15.09 0.11 -9.84
N THR A 49 15.76 1.24 -9.66
CA THR A 49 15.91 2.02 -8.43
C THR A 49 14.95 3.22 -8.32
N ALA A 50 14.01 3.43 -9.25
CA ALA A 50 13.26 4.70 -9.33
C ALA A 50 11.78 4.57 -9.69
N VAL A 51 11.11 3.48 -9.31
CA VAL A 51 9.66 3.39 -9.40
C VAL A 51 9.09 3.18 -8.01
N ASP A 52 8.75 4.28 -7.35
CA ASP A 52 8.02 4.24 -6.09
C ASP A 52 6.58 3.78 -6.35
N VAL A 53 6.11 2.84 -5.54
CA VAL A 53 4.74 2.32 -5.58
C VAL A 53 4.05 2.67 -4.28
N SER A 54 2.92 3.36 -4.38
CA SER A 54 2.06 3.66 -3.24
C SER A 54 0.98 2.60 -3.09
N VAL A 55 0.77 2.11 -1.87
CA VAL A 55 -0.36 1.26 -1.49
C VAL A 55 -1.42 2.14 -0.84
N LEU A 56 -2.62 2.12 -1.41
CA LEU A 56 -3.80 2.79 -0.89
C LEU A 56 -4.81 1.78 -0.41
N VAL A 57 -5.50 2.10 0.68
CA VAL A 57 -6.61 1.31 1.22
C VAL A 57 -7.83 2.20 1.37
N ASN A 58 -8.99 1.59 1.61
CA ASN A 58 -10.17 2.36 1.91
C ASN A 58 -10.03 3.07 3.27
N GLU A 59 -10.56 4.30 3.41
CA GLU A 59 -10.53 5.05 4.68
C GLU A 59 -11.14 4.24 5.84
N LYS A 60 -12.18 3.42 5.56
CA LYS A 60 -12.82 2.53 6.55
C LYS A 60 -11.87 1.45 7.11
N ASP A 61 -10.87 1.05 6.32
CA ASP A 61 -9.90 -0.01 6.65
C ASP A 61 -8.52 0.59 7.02
N TYR A 62 -8.40 1.92 7.05
CA TYR A 62 -7.15 2.62 7.29
C TYR A 62 -6.49 2.21 8.62
N GLU A 63 -7.27 2.10 9.70
CA GLU A 63 -6.73 1.70 11.01
C GLU A 63 -6.13 0.29 10.97
N ALA A 64 -6.86 -0.67 10.39
CA ALA A 64 -6.39 -2.04 10.26
C ALA A 64 -5.17 -2.13 9.34
N ALA A 65 -5.17 -1.36 8.25
CA ALA A 65 -4.05 -1.30 7.33
C ALA A 65 -2.81 -0.69 7.96
N MET A 66 -2.96 0.39 8.72
CA MET A 66 -1.86 1.01 9.47
C MET A 66 -1.25 0.08 10.50
N GLU A 67 -2.06 -0.77 11.15
CA GLU A 67 -1.54 -1.79 12.07
C GLU A 67 -0.64 -2.79 11.33
N VAL A 68 -1.09 -3.29 10.17
CA VAL A 68 -0.31 -4.21 9.33
C VAL A 68 0.97 -3.56 8.80
N VAL A 69 0.89 -2.32 8.31
CA VAL A 69 2.07 -1.57 7.82
C VAL A 69 3.05 -1.33 8.96
N ARG A 70 2.56 -0.94 10.13
CA ARG A 70 3.40 -0.71 11.32
C ARG A 70 4.06 -2.00 11.81
N GLU A 71 3.35 -3.13 11.76
CA GLU A 71 3.92 -4.46 12.02
C GLU A 71 5.03 -4.79 11.02
N TYR A 72 4.82 -4.49 9.73
CA TYR A 72 5.83 -4.66 8.68
C TYR A 72 7.07 -3.80 8.93
N GLU A 73 6.91 -2.48 9.11
CA GLU A 73 8.03 -1.57 9.38
C GLU A 73 8.77 -1.94 10.67
N LYS A 74 8.06 -2.39 11.70
CA LYS A 74 8.68 -2.84 12.96
C LYS A 74 9.51 -4.11 12.77
N ARG A 75 9.14 -4.99 11.85
CA ARG A 75 9.93 -6.18 11.49
C ARG A 75 11.14 -5.83 10.63
N GLU A 76 11.00 -4.87 9.73
CA GLU A 76 12.11 -4.41 8.88
C GLU A 76 13.13 -3.59 9.68
N ASN A 77 12.65 -2.73 10.56
CA ASN A 77 13.45 -1.79 11.35
C ASN A 77 13.83 -2.35 12.74
N GLY A 78 13.70 -3.67 12.92
CA GLY A 78 14.00 -4.37 14.17
C GLY A 78 15.49 -4.67 14.34
N ASP A 79 16.11 -3.89 15.23
CA ASP A 79 17.31 -4.13 16.07
C ASP A 79 18.18 -5.39 15.81
#